data_AF-A0A8S9MGW1-F1
#
_entry.id   AF-A0A8S9MGW1-F1
#
_cell.length_a   1.000
_cell.length_b   1.000
_cell.length_c   1.000
_cell.angle_alpha   90.00
_cell.angle_beta   90.00
_cell.angle_gamma   90.00
#
_symmetry.space_group_name_H-M   'P 1'
#
loop_
_entity.id
_entity.type
_entity.pdbx_description
1 polymer ?
#
loop_
_entity_poly.entity_id
_entity_poly.type
_entity_poly.pdbx_seq_one_letter_code
_entity_poly.pdbx_strand_id
1 'polypeptide(L)'
;MGWARYAHTMRIWVFNSGFFYLRPTVASVELLDRVAERLSKAKLWDQAVFNEELFYPSRPEYVGLHASKRVMDMYEFMNSKVLFKTVRKNEEMKKKVRPVIVHVNYHPDKLNRMRAVVEFYVNGKQDALDSFPDGSE
;
A
#
# COMPACT_ATOMS: atom_id res chain seq x y z
N MET A 1 -32.89 23.70 -1.88
CA MET A 1 -31.81 23.15 -2.73
C MET A 1 -31.60 21.68 -2.39
N GLY A 2 -32.11 20.76 -3.22
CA GLY A 2 -32.19 19.31 -2.90
C GLY A 2 -31.26 18.38 -3.68
N TRP A 3 -30.38 18.92 -4.53
CA TRP A 3 -29.55 18.14 -5.46
C TRP A 3 -28.28 17.55 -4.84
N ALA A 4 -27.73 18.13 -3.77
CA ALA A 4 -26.49 17.67 -3.13
C ALA A 4 -26.67 16.49 -2.16
N ARG A 5 -27.92 16.16 -1.75
CA ARG A 5 -28.18 15.14 -0.72
C ARG A 5 -27.86 13.71 -1.17
N TYR A 6 -27.82 13.45 -2.47
CA TYR A 6 -27.62 12.11 -3.05
C TYR A 6 -26.33 11.98 -3.90
N ALA A 7 -25.50 13.02 -3.97
CA ALA A 7 -24.41 13.11 -4.94
C ALA A 7 -23.00 13.26 -4.31
N HIS A 8 -22.81 12.84 -3.06
CA HIS A 8 -21.50 12.87 -2.42
C HIS A 8 -21.00 11.46 -2.10
N THR A 9 -20.41 10.81 -3.11
CA THR A 9 -19.57 9.63 -2.87
C THR A 9 -18.12 10.10 -2.83
N MET A 10 -17.50 10.06 -1.64
CA MET A 10 -16.05 10.21 -1.55
C MET A 10 -15.38 8.90 -1.96
N ARG A 11 -14.63 8.91 -3.07
CA ARG A 11 -13.71 7.83 -3.41
C ARG A 11 -12.33 8.21 -2.96
N ILE A 12 -11.84 7.52 -1.94
CA ILE A 12 -10.51 7.71 -1.40
C ILE A 12 -9.66 6.53 -1.84
N TRP A 13 -8.57 6.81 -2.55
CA TRP A 13 -7.57 5.80 -2.85
C TRP A 13 -6.78 5.53 -1.58
N VAL A 14 -6.98 4.35 -1.01
CA VAL A 14 -6.29 3.92 0.21
C VAL A 14 -4.85 3.55 -0.10
N PHE A 15 -3.94 3.91 0.80
CA PHE A 15 -2.54 3.54 0.74
C PHE A 15 -2.34 2.13 1.28
N ASN A 16 -1.40 1.41 0.66
CA ASN A 16 -0.84 0.22 1.29
C ASN A 16 0.09 0.67 2.43
N SER A 17 -0.17 0.22 3.65
CA SER A 17 0.63 0.59 4.83
C SER A 17 1.73 -0.41 5.15
N GLY A 18 2.08 -1.31 4.23
CA GLY A 18 3.14 -2.30 4.51
C GLY A 18 4.56 -1.78 4.32
N PHE A 19 4.72 -0.68 3.59
CA PHE A 19 5.97 0.06 3.52
C PHE A 19 5.66 1.53 3.30
N PHE A 20 6.20 2.39 4.17
CA PHE A 20 6.02 3.83 4.07
C PHE A 20 7.15 4.56 4.80
N TYR A 21 7.26 5.84 4.51
CA TYR A 21 8.16 6.76 5.19
C TYR A 21 7.36 7.79 5.99
N LEU A 22 7.72 7.98 7.27
CA LEU A 22 7.19 9.05 8.11
C LEU A 22 8.32 9.97 8.53
N ARG A 23 8.16 11.28 8.28
CA ARG A 23 9.01 12.31 8.88
C ARG A 23 8.57 12.52 10.32
N PRO A 24 9.49 12.64 11.31
CA PRO A 24 9.12 12.85 12.71
C PRO A 24 8.63 14.28 12.95
N THR A 25 7.38 14.55 12.56
CA THR A 25 6.67 15.82 12.80
C THR A 25 5.56 15.61 13.83
N VAL A 26 5.06 16.70 14.44
CA VAL A 26 3.95 16.63 15.41
C VAL A 26 2.75 15.88 14.81
N ALA A 27 2.35 16.19 13.58
CA ALA A 27 1.24 15.51 12.91
C ALA A 27 1.51 14.01 12.64
N SER A 28 2.76 13.61 12.45
CA SER A 28 3.12 12.20 12.24
C SER A 28 3.15 11.41 13.55
N VAL A 29 3.59 12.03 14.64
CA VAL A 29 3.51 11.43 15.98
C VAL A 29 2.04 11.26 16.38
N GLU A 30 1.23 12.31 16.20
CA GLU A 30 -0.20 12.27 16.49
C GLU A 30 -0.96 11.20 15.68
N LEU A 31 -0.60 11.02 14.41
CA LEU A 31 -1.13 9.93 13.59
C LEU A 31 -0.85 8.56 14.22
N LEU A 32 0.40 8.31 14.63
CA LEU A 32 0.78 7.04 15.22
C LEU A 32 0.13 6.82 16.58
N ASP A 33 0.00 7.86 17.41
CA ASP A 33 -0.69 7.78 18.70
C ASP A 33 -2.16 7.39 18.51
N ARG A 34 -2.87 8.04 17.58
CA ARG A 34 -4.28 7.73 17.27
C ARG A 34 -4.45 6.31 16.72
N VAL A 35 -3.56 5.88 15.82
CA VAL A 35 -3.60 4.52 15.26
C VAL A 35 -3.34 3.48 16.36
N ALA A 36 -2.32 3.68 17.19
CA ALA A 36 -1.99 2.79 18.29
C ALA A 36 -3.13 2.69 19.32
N GLU A 37 -3.73 3.83 19.69
CA GLU A 37 -4.88 3.87 20.60
C GLU A 37 -6.04 3.02 20.05
N ARG A 38 -6.41 3.19 18.79
CA ARG A 38 -7.51 2.43 18.17
C ARG A 38 -7.21 0.94 18.09
N LEU A 39 -5.99 0.56 17.69
CA LEU A 39 -5.58 -0.83 17.61
C LEU A 39 -5.46 -1.52 18.98
N SER A 40 -5.19 -0.77 20.04
CA SER A 40 -5.16 -1.30 21.41
C SER A 40 -6.55 -1.62 21.97
N LYS A 41 -7.59 -0.92 21.51
CA LYS A 41 -8.97 -1.06 22.01
C LYS A 41 -9.77 -2.11 21.25
N ALA A 42 -9.40 -2.44 20.02
CA ALA A 42 -10.16 -3.37 19.19
C ALA A 42 -9.28 -4.11 18.17
N LYS A 43 -9.70 -5.32 17.82
CA LYS A 43 -9.06 -6.12 16.75
C LYS A 43 -9.44 -5.58 15.38
N LEU A 44 -8.77 -4.50 14.97
CA LEU A 44 -8.97 -3.83 13.69
C LEU A 44 -7.82 -4.13 12.73
N TRP A 45 -8.06 -3.91 11.44
CA TRP A 45 -7.00 -3.99 10.43
C TRP A 45 -6.19 -2.69 10.44
N ASP A 46 -4.91 -2.79 10.76
CA ASP A 46 -3.96 -1.68 10.85
C ASP A 46 -3.97 -0.77 9.61
N GLN A 47 -3.98 -1.34 8.40
CA GLN A 47 -4.04 -0.56 7.18
C GLN A 47 -5.33 0.25 7.07
N ALA A 48 -6.47 -0.30 7.51
CA ALA A 48 -7.73 0.44 7.49
C ALA A 48 -7.68 1.60 8.49
N VAL A 49 -7.25 1.34 9.72
CA VAL A 49 -7.14 2.37 10.77
C VAL A 49 -6.18 3.49 10.36
N PHE A 50 -5.01 3.14 9.83
CA PHE A 50 -4.02 4.11 9.35
C PHE A 50 -4.58 5.03 8.27
N ASN A 51 -5.28 4.46 7.27
CA ASN A 51 -5.90 5.26 6.22
C ASN A 51 -7.04 6.12 6.78
N GLU A 52 -7.90 5.57 7.64
CA GLU A 52 -9.00 6.31 8.24
C GLU A 52 -8.52 7.54 9.02
N GLU A 53 -7.52 7.40 9.90
CA GLU A 53 -6.97 8.55 10.63
C GLU A 53 -6.31 9.58 9.70
N LEU A 54 -5.72 9.13 8.59
CA LEU A 54 -5.10 10.01 7.59
C LEU A 54 -6.11 10.74 6.70
N PHE A 55 -7.35 10.28 6.65
CA PHE A 55 -8.38 10.77 5.71
C PHE A 55 -9.63 11.35 6.38
N TYR A 56 -9.88 11.07 7.66
CA TYR A 56 -11.06 11.60 8.32
C TYR A 56 -11.03 13.14 8.38
N PRO A 57 -12.07 13.81 7.86
CA PRO A 57 -12.17 15.25 7.97
C PRO A 57 -12.50 15.64 9.41
N SER A 58 -12.16 16.88 9.77
CA SER A 58 -12.63 17.47 11.02
C SER A 58 -14.16 17.48 11.06
N ARG A 59 -14.72 17.17 12.24
CA ARG A 59 -16.15 17.21 12.55
C ARG A 59 -16.32 17.64 14.02
N PRO A 60 -17.54 17.96 14.51
CA PRO A 60 -17.73 18.20 15.94
C PRO A 60 -17.08 17.08 16.76
N GLU A 61 -16.33 17.46 17.79
CA GLU A 61 -15.58 16.55 18.69
C GLU A 61 -14.38 15.80 18.07
N TYR A 62 -14.06 16.01 16.78
CA TYR A 62 -12.89 15.40 16.13
C TYR A 62 -12.14 16.41 15.27
N VAL A 63 -10.90 16.72 15.67
CA VAL A 63 -9.98 17.50 14.85
C VAL A 63 -9.25 16.55 13.91
N GLY A 64 -9.44 16.74 12.60
CA GLY A 64 -8.79 15.95 11.56
C GLY A 64 -7.28 16.13 11.58
N LEU A 65 -6.58 15.09 11.14
CA LEU A 65 -5.13 15.08 11.11
C LEU A 65 -4.60 16.07 10.06
N HIS A 66 -3.73 17.00 10.47
CA HIS A 66 -3.13 17.99 9.57
C HIS A 66 -1.86 17.47 8.85
N ALA A 67 -1.76 16.16 8.59
CA ALA A 67 -0.59 15.58 7.93
C ALA A 67 -0.64 15.75 6.41
N SER A 68 0.49 16.20 5.84
CA SER A 68 0.73 16.13 4.40
C SER A 68 1.14 14.71 4.00
N LYS A 69 0.66 14.23 2.84
CA LYS A 69 0.99 12.91 2.30
C LYS A 69 1.41 13.00 0.84
N ARG A 70 2.27 12.08 0.42
CA ARG A 70 2.73 11.90 -0.96
C ARG A 70 2.75 10.42 -1.30
N VAL A 71 2.52 10.10 -2.56
CA VAL A 71 2.54 8.72 -3.07
C VAL A 71 3.96 8.40 -3.51
N MET A 72 4.51 7.28 -3.05
CA MET A 72 5.81 6.78 -3.54
C MET A 72 5.65 6.18 -4.94
N ASP A 73 6.71 6.21 -5.75
CA ASP A 73 6.66 5.61 -7.09
C ASP A 73 6.41 4.10 -6.99
N MET A 74 5.38 3.61 -7.68
CA MET A 74 4.93 2.22 -7.57
C MET A 74 5.83 1.22 -8.29
N TYR A 75 6.79 1.67 -9.11
CA TYR A 75 7.79 0.82 -9.76
C TYR A 75 9.10 0.77 -8.96
N GLU A 76 9.42 1.83 -8.20
CA GLU A 76 10.54 1.81 -7.24
C GLU A 76 10.15 1.12 -5.92
N PHE A 77 8.96 1.40 -5.39
CA PHE A 77 8.44 0.87 -4.12
C PHE A 77 7.25 -0.06 -4.39
N MET A 78 7.54 -1.17 -5.04
CA MET A 78 6.55 -1.99 -5.71
C MET A 78 5.82 -2.92 -4.75
N ASN A 79 4.50 -3.06 -4.91
CA ASN A 79 3.76 -4.17 -4.31
C ASN A 79 3.68 -5.35 -5.29
N SER A 80 3.51 -6.57 -4.78
CA SER A 80 3.50 -7.77 -5.63
C SER A 80 2.36 -7.79 -6.65
N LYS A 81 1.26 -7.08 -6.42
CA LYS A 81 0.18 -6.97 -7.42
C LYS A 81 0.66 -6.24 -8.69
N VAL A 82 1.42 -5.15 -8.54
CA VAL A 82 2.04 -4.43 -9.67
C VAL A 82 3.04 -5.34 -10.38
N LEU A 83 3.85 -6.09 -9.63
CA LEU A 83 4.81 -7.03 -10.19
C LEU A 83 4.14 -8.10 -11.06
N PHE A 84 3.23 -8.89 -10.47
CA PHE A 84 2.69 -10.08 -11.13
C PHE A 84 1.66 -9.75 -12.21
N LYS A 85 0.87 -8.67 -12.04
CA LYS A 85 -0.17 -8.30 -13.01
C LYS A 85 0.34 -7.42 -14.15
N THR A 86 1.40 -6.66 -13.93
CA THR A 86 1.86 -5.63 -14.89
C THR A 86 3.30 -5.85 -15.32
N VAL A 87 4.26 -5.70 -14.41
CA VAL A 87 5.70 -5.67 -14.78
C VAL A 87 6.14 -6.99 -15.40
N ARG A 88 5.78 -8.13 -14.79
CA ARG A 88 6.14 -9.47 -15.26
C ARG A 88 5.69 -9.74 -16.70
N LYS A 89 4.51 -9.24 -17.08
CA LYS A 89 3.89 -9.51 -18.39
C LYS A 89 4.42 -8.64 -19.51
N ASN A 90 5.25 -7.64 -19.19
CA ASN A 90 5.80 -6.70 -20.15
C ASN A 90 7.32 -6.85 -20.19
N GLU A 91 7.84 -7.38 -21.30
CA GLU A 91 9.27 -7.61 -21.52
C GLU A 91 10.12 -6.35 -21.40
N GLU A 92 9.58 -5.20 -21.81
CA GLU A 92 10.29 -3.92 -21.69
C GLU A 92 10.39 -3.49 -20.22
N MET A 93 9.30 -3.65 -19.46
CA MET A 93 9.27 -3.33 -18.03
C MET A 93 10.17 -4.28 -17.22
N LYS A 94 10.16 -5.58 -17.50
CA LYS A 94 11.06 -6.57 -16.86
C LYS A 94 12.54 -6.16 -16.96
N LYS A 95 12.95 -5.59 -18.10
CA LYS A 95 14.32 -5.15 -18.34
C LYS A 95 14.66 -3.81 -17.69
N LYS A 96 13.70 -2.88 -17.65
CA LYS A 96 13.93 -1.50 -17.20
C LYS A 96 13.71 -1.32 -15.70
N VAL A 97 12.70 -1.96 -15.12
CA VAL A 97 12.28 -1.72 -13.74
C VAL A 97 13.17 -2.49 -12.78
N ARG A 98 13.89 -1.77 -11.92
CA ARG A 98 14.63 -2.33 -10.79
C ARG A 98 14.13 -1.69 -9.50
N PRO A 99 13.21 -2.35 -8.77
CA PRO A 99 12.63 -1.77 -7.57
C PRO A 99 13.65 -1.70 -6.43
N VAL A 100 13.49 -0.72 -5.56
CA VAL A 100 14.19 -0.63 -4.27
C VAL A 100 13.62 -1.68 -3.31
N ILE A 101 12.30 -1.89 -3.35
CA ILE A 101 11.59 -2.89 -2.53
C ILE A 101 10.47 -3.54 -3.33
N VAL A 102 10.26 -4.84 -3.10
CA VAL A 102 9.08 -5.57 -3.52
C VAL A 102 8.33 -6.07 -2.29
N HIS A 103 7.22 -5.40 -1.95
CA HIS A 103 6.36 -5.82 -0.86
C HIS A 103 5.40 -6.92 -1.33
N VAL A 104 5.66 -8.17 -0.93
CA VAL A 104 4.83 -9.33 -1.27
C VAL A 104 3.59 -9.40 -0.36
N ASN A 105 2.48 -8.86 -0.86
CA ASN A 105 1.20 -8.79 -0.18
C ASN A 105 0.08 -9.43 -1.02
N TYR A 106 -1.08 -9.67 -0.41
CA TYR A 106 -2.28 -10.21 -1.08
C TYR A 106 -2.21 -11.65 -1.62
N HIS A 107 -1.11 -12.39 -1.43
CA HIS A 107 -0.96 -13.78 -1.89
C HIS A 107 -0.90 -14.78 -0.71
N PRO A 108 -1.46 -16.00 -0.82
CA PRO A 108 -1.32 -17.05 0.18
C PRO A 108 0.10 -17.65 0.18
N ASP A 109 0.70 -17.79 -1.00
CA ASP A 109 1.99 -18.43 -1.25
C ASP A 109 3.18 -17.47 -1.14
N LYS A 110 3.18 -16.60 -0.12
CA LYS A 110 4.15 -15.48 0.01
C LYS A 110 5.61 -15.92 -0.06
N LEU A 111 5.97 -17.02 0.60
CA LEU A 111 7.35 -17.49 0.66
C LEU A 111 7.89 -17.86 -0.72
N ASN A 112 7.11 -18.59 -1.52
CA ASN A 112 7.51 -19.01 -2.86
C ASN A 112 7.68 -17.82 -3.78
N ARG A 113 6.75 -16.84 -3.71
CA ARG A 113 6.85 -15.59 -4.46
C ARG A 113 8.05 -14.75 -4.05
N MET A 114 8.33 -14.63 -2.74
CA MET A 114 9.51 -13.90 -2.26
C MET A 114 10.80 -14.53 -2.80
N ARG A 115 10.91 -15.86 -2.78
CA ARG A 115 12.07 -16.57 -3.37
C ARG A 115 12.18 -16.29 -4.87
N ALA A 116 11.08 -16.38 -5.61
CA ALA A 116 11.07 -16.10 -7.05
C ALA A 116 11.45 -14.65 -7.39
N VAL A 117 11.04 -13.68 -6.56
CA VAL A 117 11.45 -12.28 -6.68
C VAL A 117 12.97 -12.13 -6.52
N VAL A 118 13.56 -12.83 -5.55
CA VAL A 118 15.02 -12.85 -5.38
C VAL A 118 15.70 -13.51 -6.58
N GLU A 119 15.21 -14.66 -7.05
CA GLU A 119 15.73 -15.32 -8.24
C GLU A 119 15.69 -14.41 -9.48
N PHE A 120 14.61 -13.64 -9.65
CA PHE A 120 14.43 -12.74 -10.77
C PHE A 120 15.36 -11.50 -10.71
N TYR A 121 15.34 -10.75 -9.60
CA TYR A 121 16.04 -9.47 -9.50
C TYR A 121 17.51 -9.59 -9.07
N VAL A 122 17.84 -10.60 -8.24
CA VAL A 122 19.20 -10.78 -7.70
C VAL A 122 19.98 -11.79 -8.50
N ASN A 123 19.40 -12.96 -8.80
CA ASN A 123 20.09 -14.04 -9.50
C ASN A 123 19.94 -13.98 -11.03
N GLY A 124 19.09 -13.08 -11.54
CA GLY A 124 18.94 -12.82 -12.98
C GLY A 124 18.10 -13.85 -13.73
N LYS A 125 17.42 -14.76 -13.05
CA LYS A 125 16.58 -15.81 -13.65
C LYS A 125 15.28 -15.22 -14.21
N GLN A 126 15.24 -14.97 -15.53
CA GLN A 126 14.17 -14.21 -16.18
C GLN A 126 12.79 -14.89 -16.18
N ASP A 127 12.75 -16.22 -16.10
CA ASP A 127 11.54 -17.05 -16.08
C ASP A 127 11.03 -17.35 -14.66
N ALA A 128 11.72 -16.87 -13.61
CA ALA A 128 11.43 -17.22 -12.22
C ALA A 128 10.01 -16.84 -11.77
N LEU A 129 9.40 -15.83 -12.39
CA LEU A 129 8.08 -15.33 -12.03
C LEU A 129 6.94 -15.95 -12.85
N ASP A 130 7.22 -16.71 -13.91
CA ASP A 130 6.23 -17.06 -14.94
C ASP A 130 5.19 -18.07 -14.47
N SER A 131 5.59 -19.00 -13.58
CA SER A 131 4.71 -20.06 -13.07
C SER A 131 3.60 -19.58 -12.12
N PHE A 132 3.71 -18.35 -11.61
CA PHE A 132 2.76 -17.84 -10.62
C PHE A 132 1.47 -17.29 -11.26
N PRO A 133 0.30 -17.45 -10.65
CA PRO A 133 -0.89 -16.70 -11.08
C PRO A 133 -0.77 -15.21 -10.73
N ASP A 134 -1.57 -14.39 -11.40
CA ASP A 134 -1.66 -12.93 -11.19
C ASP A 134 -2.08 -12.52 -9.77
N GLY A 135 -2.79 -13.40 -9.08
CA GLY A 135 -3.34 -13.20 -7.75
C GLY A 135 -3.56 -14.54 -7.07
N SER A 136 -4.21 -14.50 -5.92
CA SER A 136 -4.68 -15.70 -5.23
C SER A 136 -5.88 -16.26 -6.00
N GLU A 137 -5.81 -17.54 -6.37
CA GLU A 137 -6.99 -18.38 -6.61
C GLU A 137 -7.50 -18.93 -5.26
#